data_AF-M0HVN3-F1
#
_entry.id   AF-M0HVN3-F1
#
_cell.length_a   1.000
_cell.length_b   1.000
_cell.length_c   1.000
_cell.angle_alpha   90.00
_cell.angle_beta   90.00
_cell.angle_gamma   90.00
#
_symmetry.space_group_name_H-M   'P 1'
#
loop_
_entity.id
_entity.type
_entity.pdbx_description
1 polymer ?
#
loop_
_entity_poly.entity_id
_entity_poly.type
_entity_poly.pdbx_seq_one_letter_code
_entity_poly.pdbx_strand_id
1 'polypeptide(L)' 'MFLETCPTTGGDIQLSEEVVESCCSSHRVIAVSCEESGERLFEHSLPDSE' A
#
# COMPACT_ATOMS: atom_id res chain seq x y z
N MET A 1 8.62 -12.20 -0.72
CA MET A 1 8.03 -12.25 -2.07
C MET A 1 8.30 -10.90 -2.71
N PHE A 2 8.77 -10.87 -3.95
CA PHE A 2 9.01 -9.63 -4.69
C PHE A 2 7.92 -9.50 -5.76
N LEU A 3 7.30 -8.33 -5.86
CA LEU A 3 6.25 -8.03 -6.84
C LEU A 3 6.81 -6.97 -7.78
N GLU A 4 6.91 -7.31 -9.07
CA GLU A 4 7.34 -6.39 -10.13
C GLU A 4 6.14 -5.84 -10.92
N THR A 5 5.04 -6.59 -10.97
CA THR A 5 3.81 -6.25 -11.70
C THR A 5 2.58 -6.62 -10.90
N CYS A 6 1.45 -6.03 -11.26
CA CYS A 6 0.16 -6.32 -10.67
C CYS A 6 -0.29 -7.75 -11.04
N PRO A 7 -0.56 -8.64 -10.07
CA PRO A 7 -0.89 -10.03 -10.36
C PRO A 7 -2.28 -10.22 -10.98
N THR A 8 -3.17 -9.24 -10.83
CA THR A 8 -4.56 -9.32 -11.32
C THR A 8 -4.76 -8.70 -12.69
N THR A 9 -4.06 -7.61 -13.02
CA THR A 9 -4.16 -6.94 -14.33
C THR A 9 -2.94 -7.18 -15.22
N GLY A 10 -1.79 -7.54 -14.65
CA GLY A 10 -0.51 -7.59 -15.35
C GLY A 10 0.15 -6.21 -15.57
N GLY A 11 -0.49 -5.14 -15.12
CA GLY A 11 0.00 -3.76 -15.24
C GLY A 11 1.03 -3.37 -14.16
N ASP A 12 1.34 -2.09 -14.09
CA ASP A 12 2.29 -1.54 -13.13
C ASP A 12 1.74 -1.54 -11.69
N ILE A 13 2.68 -1.59 -10.74
CA ILE A 13 2.40 -1.38 -9.32
C ILE A 13 2.90 0.01 -8.90
N GLN A 14 2.20 0.62 -7.97
CA GLN A 14 2.58 1.88 -7.36
C GLN A 14 2.83 1.67 -5.87
N LEU A 15 3.87 2.34 -5.37
CA LEU A 15 4.19 2.44 -3.95
C LEU A 15 3.86 3.85 -3.44
N SER A 16 3.12 3.93 -2.34
CA SER A 16 2.71 5.19 -1.72
C SER A 16 2.90 5.16 -0.21
N GLU A 17 3.18 6.32 0.39
CA GLU A 17 3.04 6.54 1.83
C GLU A 17 1.72 7.27 2.08
N GLU A 18 0.85 6.73 2.93
CA GLU A 18 -0.45 7.33 3.25
C GLU A 18 -0.78 7.20 4.74
N VAL A 19 -1.74 8.01 5.23
CA VAL A 19 -2.31 7.86 6.58
C VAL A 19 -3.64 7.15 6.44
N VAL A 20 -3.77 6.00 7.10
CA VAL A 20 -5.04 5.27 7.17
C VAL A 20 -5.69 5.49 8.52
N GLU A 21 -7.01 5.69 8.50
CA GLU A 21 -7.81 5.80 9.72
C GLU A 21 -8.53 4.48 9.97
N SER A 22 -8.35 3.96 11.17
CA SER A 22 -9.14 2.87 11.72
C SER A 22 -10.06 3.42 12.81
N CYS A 23 -10.98 2.58 13.28
CA CYS A 23 -11.99 2.92 14.29
C CYS A 23 -11.45 3.67 15.52
N CYS A 24 -10.20 3.40 15.93
CA CYS A 24 -9.63 3.92 17.17
C CYS A 24 -8.29 4.66 17.00
N SER A 25 -7.75 4.74 15.78
CA SER A 25 -6.38 5.23 15.55
C SER A 25 -6.14 5.57 14.09
N SER A 26 -5.28 6.54 13.84
CA SER A 26 -4.66 6.76 12.54
C SER A 26 -3.17 6.44 12.60
N HIS A 27 -2.62 5.88 11.53
CA HIS A 27 -1.19 5.61 11.43
C HIS A 27 -0.72 5.72 9.99
N ARG A 28 0.56 5.99 9.82
CA ARG A 28 1.21 6.02 8.50
C ARG A 28 1.50 4.61 8.04
N VAL A 29 1.30 4.36 6.76
CA VAL A 29 1.60 3.08 6.12
C VAL A 29 2.35 3.32 4.82
N ILE A 30 3.19 2.36 4.45
CA ILE A 30 3.58 2.16 3.05
C ILE A 30 2.61 1.16 2.45
N ALA A 31 1.95 1.55 1.35
CA ALA A 31 1.04 0.71 0.60
C ALA A 31 1.61 0.42 -0.79
N VAL A 32 1.36 -0.80 -1.27
CA VAL A 32 1.60 -1.20 -2.67
C VAL A 32 0.25 -1.54 -3.28
N SER A 33 -0.06 -0.90 -4.41
CA SER A 33 -1.32 -1.07 -5.10
C SER A 33 -1.11 -1.22 -6.61
N CYS A 34 -2.03 -1.88 -7.29
CA CYS A 34 -2.06 -1.90 -8.75
C CYS A 34 -2.47 -0.52 -9.29
N GLU A 35 -1.72 0.02 -10.26
CA GLU A 35 -1.97 1.38 -10.78
C GLU A 35 -3.31 1.47 -11.53
N GLU A 36 -3.68 0.42 -12.27
CA GLU A 36 -4.90 0.42 -13.09
C GLU A 36 -6.18 0.21 -12.28
N SER A 37 -6.16 -0.74 -11.34
CA SER A 37 -7.37 -1.18 -10.61
C SER A 37 -7.50 -0.54 -9.23
N GLY A 38 -6.40 -0.01 -8.66
CA GLY A 38 -6.33 0.41 -7.27
C GLY A 38 -6.35 -0.76 -6.27
N GLU A 39 -6.22 -2.01 -6.73
CA GLU A 39 -6.19 -3.17 -5.86
C GLU A 39 -5.00 -3.09 -4.90
N ARG A 40 -5.29 -3.19 -3.60
CA ARG A 40 -4.28 -3.19 -2.53
C ARG A 40 -3.61 -4.55 -2.46
N LEU A 41 -2.30 -4.58 -2.73
CA LEU A 41 -1.50 -5.81 -2.69
C LEU A 41 -0.79 -5.99 -1.35
N PHE A 42 -0.29 -4.91 -0.77
CA PHE A 42 0.47 -4.94 0.47
C PHE A 42 0.33 -3.63 1.25
N GLU A 43 0.39 -3.73 2.57
CA GLU A 43 0.40 -2.60 3.49
C GLU A 43 1.33 -2.91 4.66
N HIS A 44 2.14 -1.93 5.06
CA HIS A 44 2.96 -2.02 6.25
C HIS A 44 2.93 -0.71 7.04
N SER A 45 2.56 -0.81 8.32
CA SER A 45 2.59 0.32 9.25
C SER A 45 4.02 0.82 9.45
N LEU A 46 4.20 2.13 9.33
CA LEU A 46 5.44 2.80 9.68
C LEU A 46 5.43 3.15 11.17
N PRO A 47 6.56 2.98 11.87
CA PRO A 47 6.69 3.52 13.21
C PRO A 47 6.58 5.04 13.16
N ASP A 48 5.94 5.62 14.17
CA ASP A 48 5.97 7.05 14.37
C ASP A 48 7.43 7.50 14.55
N SER A 49 7.83 8.50 13.77
CA SER A 49 9.19 9.03 13.83
C SER A 49 9.29 9.87 15.10
N GLU A 50 9.82 9.28 16.17
CA GLU A 50 10.10 9.96 17.44
C GLU A 50 11.09 11.14 17.28
#